data_AF-A0A8H6M1B4-F1
#
_entry.id   AF-A0A8H6M1B4-F1
#
_cell.length_a   1.000
_cell.length_b   1.000
_cell.length_c   1.000
_cell.angle_alpha   90.00
_cell.angle_beta   90.00
_cell.angle_gamma   90.00
#
_symmetry.space_group_name_H-M   'P 1'
#
loop_
_entity.id
_entity.type
_entity.pdbx_description
1 polymer ?
#
loop_
_entity_poly.entity_id
_entity_poly.type
_entity_poly.pdbx_seq_one_letter_code
_entity_poly.pdbx_strand_id
1 'polypeptide(L)'
;MRSLGAHHGIGMPIRWKRAVCEDALREHRCVQCVGLYYVLSPIAPLKALKPGRGHWLDSSDTALEWESSFDIPTDVYPPRPTTMHDIATAMKGYCSELRPDVIEESGCSVCGQLSKRSELMPLDHSAYDMTILEQFGCTRMERTSLNEPIREMKGPVLD
;
A
#
# COMPACT_ATOMS: atom_id res chain seq x y z
N MET A 1 14.34 5.17 -11.08
CA MET A 1 15.07 5.94 -10.05
C MET A 1 15.62 7.26 -10.57
N ARG A 2 16.40 7.31 -11.65
CA ARG A 2 16.95 8.60 -12.13
C ARG A 2 15.91 9.57 -12.69
N SER A 3 14.92 9.07 -13.41
CA SER A 3 13.75 9.87 -13.85
C SER A 3 13.00 10.45 -12.66
N LEU A 4 12.80 9.63 -11.62
CA LEU A 4 12.20 10.06 -10.35
C LEU A 4 13.04 11.17 -9.70
N GLY A 5 14.36 10.97 -9.56
CA GLY A 5 15.27 11.99 -9.05
C GLY A 5 15.19 13.32 -9.81
N ALA A 6 15.10 13.28 -11.15
CA ALA A 6 14.97 14.49 -11.97
C ALA A 6 13.66 15.26 -11.70
N HIS A 7 12.53 14.58 -11.48
CA HIS A 7 11.28 15.23 -11.09
C HIS A 7 11.34 15.87 -9.69
N HIS A 8 12.20 15.34 -8.82
CA HIS A 8 12.38 15.82 -7.46
C HIS A 8 13.59 16.75 -7.29
N GLY A 9 14.23 17.17 -8.40
CA GLY A 9 15.43 18.00 -8.37
C GLY A 9 16.67 17.33 -7.75
N ILE A 10 16.63 16.01 -7.54
CA ILE A 10 17.76 15.22 -7.04
C ILE A 10 18.68 14.93 -8.23
N GLY A 11 19.80 15.64 -8.30
CA GLY A 11 20.84 15.39 -9.30
C GLY A 11 21.46 14.01 -9.09
N MET A 12 21.09 13.02 -9.92
CA MET A 12 21.63 11.66 -9.86
C MET A 12 22.59 11.38 -11.02
N PRO A 13 23.92 11.47 -10.81
CA PRO A 13 24.92 11.17 -11.83
C PRO A 13 24.83 9.73 -12.32
N ILE A 14 25.25 9.51 -13.57
CA ILE A 14 25.25 8.17 -14.19
C ILE A 14 26.13 7.16 -13.44
N ARG A 15 27.13 7.65 -12.73
CA ARG A 15 28.09 6.86 -11.96
C ARG A 15 27.60 6.44 -10.57
N TRP A 16 26.44 6.92 -10.11
CA TRP A 16 25.91 6.48 -8.82
C TRP A 16 25.45 5.03 -8.88
N LYS A 17 25.90 4.26 -7.89
CA LYS A 17 25.44 2.89 -7.66
C LYS A 17 23.99 2.92 -7.21
N ARG A 18 23.30 1.80 -7.44
CA ARG A 18 21.88 1.63 -7.10
C ARG A 18 21.56 2.00 -5.65
N ALA A 19 22.30 1.45 -4.69
CA ALA A 19 22.11 1.70 -3.25
C ALA A 19 22.15 3.20 -2.92
N VAL A 20 23.14 3.92 -3.46
CA VAL A 20 23.27 5.37 -3.26
C VAL A 20 22.08 6.16 -3.82
N CYS A 21 21.49 5.68 -4.93
CA CYS A 21 20.28 6.30 -5.47
C CYS A 21 19.03 6.00 -4.60
N GLU A 22 18.96 4.82 -3.97
CA GLU A 22 17.86 4.44 -3.07
C GLU A 22 17.92 5.25 -1.77
N ASP A 23 19.10 5.40 -1.19
CA ASP A 23 19.32 6.22 0.02
C ASP A 23 18.98 7.69 -0.25
N ALA A 24 19.44 8.25 -1.37
CA ALA A 24 19.13 9.63 -1.75
C ALA A 24 17.64 9.89 -1.97
N LEU A 25 16.87 8.89 -2.43
CA LEU A 25 15.41 8.98 -2.53
C LEU A 25 14.73 8.83 -1.16
N ARG A 26 15.27 7.96 -0.29
CA ARG A 26 14.73 7.68 1.04
C ARG A 26 14.85 8.87 1.98
N GLU A 27 15.96 9.59 1.89
CA GLU A 27 16.22 10.77 2.70
C GLU A 27 15.58 12.05 2.16
N HIS A 28 15.04 12.02 0.94
CA HIS A 28 14.46 13.18 0.29
C HIS A 28 13.10 13.57 0.90
N ARG A 29 12.96 14.84 1.28
CA ARG A 29 11.70 15.44 1.73
C ARG A 29 11.35 16.61 0.83
N CYS A 30 10.25 16.51 0.09
CA CYS A 30 9.71 17.61 -0.70
C CYS A 30 8.22 17.81 -0.44
N VAL A 31 7.74 19.03 -0.66
CA VAL A 31 6.32 19.41 -0.46
C VAL A 31 5.39 18.64 -1.42
N GLN A 32 5.91 18.17 -2.55
CA GLN A 32 5.16 17.39 -3.55
C GLN A 32 5.24 15.87 -3.31
N CYS A 33 6.05 15.42 -2.35
CA CYS A 33 6.32 14.02 -2.10
C CYS A 33 5.41 13.54 -0.97
N VAL A 34 4.32 12.83 -1.28
CA VAL A 34 3.36 12.32 -0.27
C VAL A 34 3.93 11.15 0.57
N GLY A 35 5.25 10.94 0.60
CA GLY A 35 5.90 9.81 1.28
C GLY A 35 5.62 8.44 0.66
N LEU A 36 4.88 8.36 -0.45
CA LEU A 36 4.45 7.13 -1.09
C LEU A 36 5.21 6.92 -2.40
N TYR A 37 6.42 6.36 -2.33
CA TYR A 37 7.01 5.75 -3.52
C TYR A 37 7.38 4.30 -3.22
N TYR A 38 6.96 3.40 -4.11
CA TYR A 38 7.30 1.98 -4.05
C TYR A 38 8.34 1.67 -5.12
N VAL A 39 9.52 1.19 -4.73
CA VAL A 39 10.51 0.66 -5.66
C VAL A 39 10.25 -0.83 -5.83
N LEU A 40 9.54 -1.19 -6.89
CA LEU A 40 9.38 -2.60 -7.27
C LEU A 40 10.71 -3.10 -7.84
N SER A 41 11.33 -4.07 -7.18
CA SER A 41 12.42 -4.85 -7.77
C SER A 41 11.86 -5.92 -8.69
N PRO A 42 12.46 -6.17 -9.87
CA PRO A 42 12.11 -7.34 -10.66
C PRO A 42 12.29 -8.61 -9.82
N ILE A 43 11.23 -9.40 -9.67
CA ILE A 43 11.36 -10.76 -9.17
C ILE A 43 12.15 -11.51 -10.23
N ALA A 44 13.43 -11.77 -9.97
CA ALA A 44 14.19 -12.64 -10.85
C ALA A 44 13.45 -13.98 -10.93
N PRO A 45 13.29 -14.57 -12.14
CA PRO A 45 12.69 -15.88 -12.25
C PRO A 45 13.46 -16.81 -11.33
N LEU A 46 12.75 -17.50 -10.44
CA LEU A 46 13.31 -18.49 -9.52
C LEU A 46 14.05 -19.53 -10.37
N LYS A 47 15.35 -19.33 -10.58
CA LYS A 47 16.24 -20.40 -11.01
C LYS A 47 16.09 -21.47 -9.96
N ALA A 48 15.71 -22.68 -10.37
CA ALA A 48 15.50 -23.83 -9.49
C ALA A 48 16.60 -23.84 -8.41
N LEU A 49 16.22 -23.41 -7.21
CA LEU A 49 17.11 -23.38 -6.06
C LEU A 49 17.45 -24.84 -5.79
N LYS A 50 18.70 -25.23 -6.05
CA LYS A 50 19.24 -26.48 -5.51
C LYS A 50 18.94 -26.49 -4.01
N PRO A 51 18.58 -27.63 -3.39
CA PRO A 51 18.33 -27.71 -1.96
C PRO A 51 19.61 -27.31 -1.23
N GLY A 52 19.70 -26.03 -0.90
CA GLY A 52 20.78 -25.43 -0.14
C GLY A 52 20.57 -25.81 1.31
N ARG A 53 21.65 -26.21 1.98
CA ARG A 53 21.68 -26.42 3.43
C ARG A 53 20.99 -25.25 4.10
N GLY A 54 20.00 -25.53 4.94
CA GLY A 54 19.19 -24.55 5.63
C GLY A 54 20.08 -23.47 6.25
N HIS A 55 20.11 -22.31 5.61
CA HIS A 55 20.53 -21.08 6.24
C HIS A 55 19.33 -20.72 7.11
N TRP A 56 19.36 -21.18 8.35
CA TRP A 56 18.58 -20.55 9.40
C TRP A 56 18.84 -19.05 9.23
N LEU A 57 17.78 -18.24 9.09
CA LEU A 57 17.98 -16.80 9.24
C LEU A 57 18.73 -16.66 10.54
N ASP A 58 19.92 -16.07 10.44
CA ASP A 58 20.62 -15.59 11.61
C ASP A 58 19.59 -14.74 12.32
N SER A 59 19.10 -15.26 13.44
CA SER A 59 18.25 -14.54 14.36
C SER A 59 19.20 -13.52 14.94
N SER A 60 19.46 -12.46 14.15
CA SER A 60 20.21 -11.32 14.61
C SER A 60 19.51 -10.96 15.89
N ASP A 61 20.25 -11.10 16.98
CA ASP A 61 19.88 -10.79 18.34
C ASP A 61 19.75 -9.25 18.47
N THR A 62 19.08 -8.64 17.50
CA THR A 62 18.44 -7.35 17.65
C THR A 62 17.32 -7.63 18.64
N ALA A 63 17.69 -7.62 19.92
CA ALA A 63 16.76 -7.42 21.01
C ALA A 63 15.74 -6.41 20.51
N LEU A 64 14.46 -6.78 20.58
CA LEU A 64 13.36 -5.86 20.35
C LEU A 64 13.64 -4.61 21.21
N GLU A 65 14.23 -3.59 20.59
CA GLU A 65 14.35 -2.28 21.17
C GLU A 65 12.93 -1.76 21.18
N TRP A 66 12.29 -1.91 22.34
CA TRP A 66 11.11 -1.14 22.65
C TRP A 66 11.54 0.32 22.50
N GLU A 67 11.10 0.98 21.43
CA GLU A 67 11.28 2.41 21.27
C GLU A 67 10.68 3.06 22.52
N SER A 68 11.55 3.50 23.42
CA SER A 68 11.18 4.08 24.72
C SER A 68 10.54 5.46 24.59
N SER A 69 10.25 5.90 23.37
CA SER A 69 9.54 7.14 23.06
C SER A 69 8.03 6.97 23.25
N PHE A 70 7.64 6.55 24.45
CA PHE A 70 6.36 7.03 24.98
C PHE A 70 6.70 8.36 25.62
N ASP A 71 6.31 9.46 24.96
CA ASP A 71 6.16 10.73 25.65
C ASP A 71 5.24 10.46 26.84
N ILE A 72 5.81 10.31 28.03
CA ILE A 72 5.04 10.10 29.25
C ILE A 72 4.21 11.37 29.38
N PRO A 73 2.87 11.30 29.20
CA PRO A 73 2.06 12.49 29.34
C PRO A 73 2.33 13.05 30.72
N THR A 74 2.65 14.34 30.83
CA THR A 74 2.87 15.02 32.13
C THR A 74 1.59 15.13 32.95
N ASP A 75 0.54 14.39 32.57
CA ASP A 75 -0.70 14.30 33.29
C ASP A 75 -0.44 13.67 34.66
N VAL A 76 -1.01 14.31 35.68
CA VAL A 76 -0.86 13.90 37.08
C VAL A 76 -1.43 12.48 37.24
N TYR A 77 -0.59 11.55 37.72
CA TYR A 77 -1.03 10.22 38.10
C TYR A 77 -1.53 10.22 39.57
N PRO A 78 -2.66 9.55 39.89
CA PRO A 78 -3.51 8.82 38.96
C PRO A 78 -4.37 9.75 38.10
N PRO A 79 -4.73 9.33 36.87
CA PRO A 79 -5.65 10.10 36.04
C PRO A 79 -6.97 10.31 36.77
N ARG A 80 -7.68 11.36 36.39
CA ARG A 80 -9.03 11.62 36.91
C ARG A 80 -9.94 10.40 36.67
N PRO A 81 -10.88 10.10 37.58
CA PRO A 81 -11.86 9.04 37.35
C PRO A 81 -12.63 9.26 36.04
N THR A 82 -12.84 8.18 35.29
CA THR A 82 -13.62 8.19 34.05
C THR A 82 -15.03 8.65 34.32
N THR A 83 -15.50 9.63 33.56
CA THR A 83 -16.88 10.12 33.63
C THR A 83 -17.79 9.34 32.67
N MET A 84 -19.11 9.40 32.88
CA MET A 84 -20.07 8.84 31.93
C MET A 84 -19.95 9.46 30.53
N HIS A 85 -19.50 10.72 30.46
CA HIS A 85 -19.23 11.39 29.19
C HIS A 85 -18.03 10.78 28.47
N ASP A 86 -16.95 10.47 29.19
CA ASP A 86 -15.76 9.81 28.60
C ASP A 86 -16.13 8.43 28.06
N ILE A 87 -16.93 7.65 28.81
CA ILE A 87 -17.41 6.33 28.36
C ILE A 87 -18.27 6.45 27.11
N ALA A 88 -19.26 7.36 27.10
CA ALA A 88 -20.12 7.57 25.95
C ALA A 88 -19.32 8.02 24.71
N THR A 89 -18.30 8.85 24.91
CA THR A 89 -17.40 9.31 23.84
C THR A 89 -16.58 8.16 23.28
N ALA A 90 -15.99 7.32 24.15
CA ALA A 90 -15.23 6.14 23.74
C ALA A 90 -16.13 5.14 22.97
N MET A 91 -17.34 4.87 23.47
CA MET A 91 -18.30 4.00 22.79
C MET A 91 -18.71 4.55 21.42
N LYS A 92 -18.94 5.86 21.32
CA LYS A 92 -19.30 6.50 20.05
C LYS A 92 -18.13 6.42 19.05
N GLY A 93 -16.91 6.67 19.51
CA GLY A 93 -15.69 6.53 18.71
C GLY A 93 -15.56 5.10 18.17
N TYR A 94 -15.67 4.11 19.05
CA TYR A 94 -15.62 2.69 18.69
C TYR A 94 -16.68 2.32 17.63
N CYS A 95 -17.95 2.69 17.85
CA CYS A 95 -19.00 2.42 16.87
C CYS A 95 -18.77 3.14 15.53
N SER A 96 -18.14 4.32 15.55
CA SER A 96 -17.83 5.04 14.31
C SER A 96 -16.70 4.39 13.51
N GLU A 97 -15.71 3.81 14.19
CA GLU A 97 -14.62 3.04 13.56
C GLU A 97 -15.09 1.68 13.05
N LEU A 98 -16.18 1.15 13.61
CA LEU A 98 -16.81 -0.09 13.15
C LEU A 98 -17.83 0.09 12.03
N ARG A 99 -17.92 1.28 11.44
CA ARG A 99 -18.79 1.45 10.28
C ARG A 99 -18.32 0.57 9.12
N PRO A 100 -19.24 0.01 8.30
CA PRO A 100 -18.86 -0.86 7.18
C PRO A 100 -17.84 -0.21 6.25
N ASP A 101 -17.97 1.07 5.93
CA ASP A 101 -17.04 1.79 5.06
C ASP A 101 -15.61 1.96 5.64
N VAL A 102 -15.45 1.81 6.96
CA VAL A 102 -14.15 1.87 7.64
C VAL A 102 -13.49 0.49 7.71
N ILE A 103 -14.29 -0.58 7.75
CA ILE A 103 -13.82 -1.97 7.82
C ILE A 103 -13.64 -2.60 6.43
N GLU A 104 -14.59 -2.37 5.53
CA GLU A 104 -14.58 -2.93 4.19
C GLU A 104 -13.41 -2.37 3.39
N GLU A 105 -12.70 -3.26 2.72
CA GLU A 105 -11.65 -2.91 1.78
C GLU A 105 -12.16 -3.06 0.35
N SER A 106 -11.64 -2.24 -0.54
CA SER A 106 -11.89 -2.37 -1.98
C SER A 106 -10.60 -2.10 -2.75
N GLY A 107 -10.52 -2.61 -3.97
CA GLY A 107 -9.35 -2.40 -4.82
C GLY A 107 -9.30 -0.96 -5.34
N CYS A 108 -8.16 -0.30 -5.22
CA CYS A 108 -7.91 0.95 -5.92
C CYS A 108 -7.81 0.69 -7.43
N SER A 109 -8.60 1.39 -8.24
CA SER A 109 -8.61 1.23 -9.71
C SER A 109 -7.27 1.57 -10.37
N VAL A 110 -6.43 2.38 -9.73
CA VAL A 110 -5.13 2.80 -10.28
C VAL A 110 -4.03 1.79 -10.02
N CYS A 111 -3.90 1.30 -8.78
CA CYS A 111 -2.78 0.44 -8.36
C CYS A 111 -3.16 -0.99 -8.00
N GLY A 112 -4.46 -1.31 -7.92
CA GLY A 112 -4.98 -2.63 -7.55
C GLY A 112 -4.77 -3.03 -6.09
N GLN A 113 -4.22 -2.14 -5.24
CA GLN A 113 -4.06 -2.42 -3.81
C GLN A 113 -5.41 -2.35 -3.10
N LEU A 114 -5.60 -3.20 -2.10
CA LEU A 114 -6.72 -3.09 -1.17
C LEU A 114 -6.51 -1.86 -0.29
N SER A 115 -7.54 -1.02 -0.20
CA SER A 115 -7.58 0.16 0.65
C SER A 115 -8.94 0.24 1.32
N LYS A 116 -9.01 0.89 2.49
CA LYS A 116 -10.29 1.08 3.17
C LYS A 116 -11.25 1.82 2.27
N ARG A 117 -12.50 1.37 2.22
CA ARG A 117 -13.52 1.98 1.37
C ARG A 117 -13.76 3.45 1.70
N SER A 118 -13.62 3.84 2.97
CA SER A 118 -13.67 5.23 3.45
C SER A 118 -12.55 6.13 2.92
N GLU A 119 -11.46 5.57 2.42
CA GLU A 119 -10.34 6.30 1.80
C GLU A 119 -10.45 6.34 0.26
N LEU A 120 -11.45 5.66 -0.31
CA LEU A 120 -11.68 5.57 -1.75
C LEU A 120 -12.82 6.50 -2.18
N MET A 121 -12.69 7.05 -3.38
CA MET A 121 -13.78 7.75 -4.06
C MET A 121 -14.43 6.82 -5.09
N PRO A 122 -15.76 6.88 -5.26
CA PRO A 122 -16.43 6.17 -6.35
C PRO A 122 -15.82 6.56 -7.70
N LEU A 123 -15.59 5.57 -8.56
CA LEU A 123 -15.13 5.82 -9.91
C LEU A 123 -16.28 6.40 -10.74
N ASP A 124 -16.21 7.69 -11.04
CA ASP A 124 -17.21 8.36 -11.87
C ASP A 124 -16.88 8.18 -13.36
N HIS A 125 -17.60 7.27 -14.01
CA HIS A 125 -17.44 6.99 -15.44
C HIS A 125 -17.77 8.19 -16.35
N SER A 126 -18.42 9.25 -15.84
CA SER A 126 -18.68 10.47 -16.61
C SER A 126 -17.50 11.45 -16.59
N ALA A 127 -16.65 11.37 -15.57
CA ALA A 127 -15.49 12.26 -15.41
C ALA A 127 -14.24 11.74 -16.13
N TYR A 128 -14.17 10.44 -16.41
CA TYR A 128 -13.01 9.78 -16.99
C TYR A 128 -13.37 9.02 -18.27
N ASP A 129 -12.55 9.19 -19.31
CA ASP A 129 -12.69 8.41 -20.55
C ASP A 129 -12.18 6.98 -20.33
N MET A 130 -13.12 6.06 -20.06
CA MET A 130 -12.83 4.65 -19.83
C MET A 130 -12.58 3.86 -21.12
N THR A 131 -12.82 4.45 -22.29
CA THR A 131 -12.62 3.75 -23.58
C THR A 131 -11.15 3.38 -23.80
N ILE A 132 -10.22 4.10 -23.17
CA ILE A 132 -8.78 3.79 -23.20
C ILE A 132 -8.45 2.45 -22.53
N LEU A 133 -9.33 1.94 -21.67
CA LEU A 133 -9.18 0.66 -20.98
C LEU A 133 -9.92 -0.48 -21.69
N GLU A 134 -10.58 -0.21 -22.83
CA GLU A 134 -11.21 -1.24 -23.65
C GLU A 134 -10.14 -1.89 -24.54
N GLN A 135 -9.72 -3.10 -24.19
CA GLN A 135 -8.74 -3.84 -24.98
C GLN A 135 -9.20 -5.29 -25.24
N PHE A 136 -9.41 -5.59 -26.54
CA PHE A 136 -9.68 -6.95 -27.01
C PHE A 136 -8.51 -7.89 -26.72
N GLY A 137 -8.82 -9.12 -26.29
CA GLY A 137 -7.84 -10.16 -25.99
C GLY A 137 -7.23 -10.09 -24.59
N CYS A 138 -7.56 -9.08 -23.78
CA CYS A 138 -6.92 -8.87 -22.47
C CYS A 138 -7.74 -9.37 -21.28
N THR A 139 -9.05 -9.59 -21.43
CA THR A 139 -9.92 -10.10 -20.38
C THR A 139 -10.42 -11.50 -20.71
N ARG A 140 -10.83 -12.25 -19.69
CA ARG A 140 -11.42 -13.58 -19.87
C ARG A 140 -12.45 -13.84 -18.78
N MET A 141 -13.63 -14.28 -19.19
CA MET A 141 -14.66 -14.73 -18.26
C MET A 141 -14.27 -16.06 -17.60
N GLU A 142 -14.66 -16.22 -16.35
CA GLU A 142 -14.57 -17.50 -15.64
C GLU A 142 -15.35 -18.58 -16.40
N ARG A 143 -14.79 -19.80 -16.42
CA ARG A 143 -15.43 -20.97 -17.03
C ARG A 143 -15.98 -21.84 -15.93
N THR A 144 -17.27 -22.14 -15.99
CA THR A 144 -17.93 -23.04 -15.03
C THR A 144 -17.81 -24.51 -15.44
N SER A 145 -17.40 -24.77 -16.70
CA SER A 145 -17.18 -26.13 -17.21
C SER A 145 -16.06 -26.20 -18.24
N LEU A 146 -15.53 -27.40 -18.46
CA LEU A 146 -14.48 -27.66 -19.45
C LEU A 146 -14.94 -27.50 -20.90
N ASN A 147 -16.25 -27.57 -21.17
CA ASN A 147 -16.81 -27.45 -22.52
C ASN A 147 -17.20 -26.00 -22.86
N GLU A 148 -17.16 -25.10 -21.89
CA GLU A 148 -17.51 -23.71 -22.11
C GLU A 148 -16.40 -23.01 -22.92
N PRO A 149 -16.73 -22.32 -24.03
CA PRO A 149 -15.75 -21.61 -24.83
C PRO A 149 -15.15 -20.44 -24.06
N ILE A 150 -13.91 -20.09 -24.39
CA ILE A 150 -13.27 -18.88 -23.84
C ILE A 150 -14.02 -17.67 -24.38
N ARG A 151 -14.49 -16.80 -23.48
CA ARG A 151 -15.16 -15.54 -23.81
C ARG A 151 -14.45 -14.40 -23.12
N GLU A 152 -14.37 -13.26 -23.80
CA GLU A 152 -13.84 -12.02 -23.25
C GLU A 152 -14.94 -11.25 -22.51
N MET A 153 -14.57 -10.50 -21.47
CA MET A 153 -15.48 -9.54 -20.84
C MET A 153 -15.56 -8.29 -21.72
N LYS A 154 -16.77 -7.77 -21.91
CA LYS A 154 -17.00 -6.53 -22.66
C LYS A 154 -16.82 -5.32 -21.76
N GLY A 155 -16.28 -4.24 -22.32
CA GLY A 155 -16.10 -2.97 -21.62
C GLY A 155 -14.67 -2.75 -21.13
N PRO A 156 -14.44 -1.70 -20.30
CA PRO A 156 -13.14 -1.41 -19.74
C PRO A 156 -12.66 -2.53 -18.83
N VAL A 157 -11.35 -2.75 -18.77
CA VAL A 157 -10.73 -3.80 -17.94
C VAL A 157 -10.95 -3.59 -16.43
N LEU A 158 -11.25 -2.36 -16.01
CA LEU A 158 -11.53 -1.99 -14.62
C LEU A 158 -13.05 -1.75 -14.48
N ASP A 159 -13.72 -2.61 -13.73
CA ASP A 159 -15.14 -2.53 -13.34
C ASP A 159 -15.24 -2.69 -11.81
#